data_AF-A0A943KAW7-F1
#
_entry.id   AF-A0A943KAW7-F1
#
_cell.length_a   1.000
_cell.length_b   1.000
_cell.length_c   1.000
_cell.angle_alpha   90.00
_cell.angle_beta   90.00
_cell.angle_gamma   90.00
#
_symmetry.space_group_name_H-M   'P 1'
#
loop_
_entity.id
_entity.type
_entity.pdbx_description
1 polymer ?
#
loop_
_entity_poly.entity_id
_entity_poly.type
_entity_poly.pdbx_seq_one_letter_code
_entity_poly.pdbx_strand_id
1 'polypeptide(L)' 'MSRFKIPKMPSTVNKTIRFPQAIVDQVELELQGTSCNFSQFVIEATRVALENLAEDREMEAGREERQNKSEKD' A
#
# COMPACT_ATOMS: atom_id res chain seq x y z
N MET A 1 -40.70 5.05 4.12
CA MET A 1 -39.63 5.69 4.92
C MET A 1 -38.38 4.83 4.82
N SER A 2 -37.26 5.39 4.34
CA SER A 2 -35.99 4.65 4.33
C SER A 2 -35.53 4.44 5.78
N ARG A 3 -35.29 3.18 6.15
CA ARG A 3 -34.78 2.83 7.49
C ARG A 3 -33.31 3.20 7.56
N PHE A 4 -32.92 3.83 8.67
CA PHE A 4 -31.51 4.06 8.98
C PHE A 4 -30.76 2.72 9.00
N LYS A 5 -29.69 2.61 8.21
CA LYS A 5 -28.76 1.49 8.23
C LYS A 5 -27.49 1.96 8.95
N ILE A 6 -27.06 1.21 9.96
CA ILE A 6 -25.80 1.48 10.66
C ILE A 6 -24.66 1.35 9.64
N PRO A 7 -23.80 2.38 9.46
CA PRO A 7 -22.64 2.29 8.60
C PRO A 7 -21.72 1.17 9.07
N LYS A 8 -21.40 0.22 8.19
CA LYS A 8 -20.44 -0.85 8.50
C LYS A 8 -19.05 -0.32 8.19
N MET A 9 -18.36 0.20 9.21
CA MET A 9 -16.96 0.57 9.10
C MET A 9 -16.14 -0.68 8.72
N PRO A 10 -15.11 -0.55 7.86
CA PRO A 10 -14.19 -1.65 7.59
C PRO A 10 -13.51 -2.10 8.90
N SER A 11 -13.24 -3.41 9.02
CA SER A 11 -12.55 -3.97 10.18
C SER A 11 -11.11 -3.43 10.22
N THR A 12 -10.68 -2.92 11.37
CA THR A 12 -9.32 -2.40 11.58
C THR A 12 -8.60 -3.20 12.67
N VAL A 13 -7.28 -3.34 12.53
CA VAL A 13 -6.42 -4.03 13.50
C VAL A 13 -5.28 -3.10 13.87
N ASN A 14 -5.05 -2.89 15.16
CA ASN A 14 -3.95 -2.06 15.64
C ASN A 14 -2.64 -2.87 15.62
N LYS A 15 -1.60 -2.29 15.02
CA LYS A 15 -0.23 -2.82 15.00
C LYS A 15 0.74 -1.75 15.46
N THR A 16 1.63 -2.10 16.39
CA THR A 16 2.65 -1.18 16.92
C THR A 16 4.00 -1.55 16.35
N ILE A 17 4.67 -0.61 15.69
CA ILE A 17 6.00 -0.75 15.12
C ILE A 17 6.86 0.48 15.47
N ARG A 18 8.18 0.35 15.39
CA ARG A 18 9.13 1.45 15.61
C ARG A 18 9.72 1.90 14.28
N PHE A 19 9.75 3.21 14.06
CA PHE A 19 10.46 3.82 12.94
C PHE A 19 11.78 4.42 13.42
N PRO A 20 12.84 4.36 12.61
CA PRO A 20 14.02 5.19 12.81
C PRO A 20 13.65 6.68 12.84
N GLN A 21 14.23 7.45 13.75
CA GLN A 21 13.93 8.88 13.93
C GLN A 21 14.07 9.67 12.62
N ALA A 22 15.17 9.45 11.91
CA ALA A 22 15.46 10.15 10.66
C ALA A 22 14.37 9.94 9.58
N ILE A 23 13.67 8.80 9.60
CA ILE A 23 12.57 8.53 8.66
C ILE A 23 11.32 9.29 9.09
N VAL A 24 11.02 9.32 10.39
CA VAL A 24 9.90 10.10 10.92
C VAL A 24 10.07 11.58 10.59
N ASP A 25 11.26 12.13 10.82
CA ASP A 25 11.54 13.54 10.54
C ASP A 25 11.36 13.89 9.05
N GLN A 26 11.76 12.99 8.15
CA GLN A 26 11.57 13.18 6.71
C GLN A 26 10.08 13.16 6.33
N VAL A 27 9.31 12.19 6.85
CA VAL A 27 7.86 12.13 6.58
C VAL A 27 7.15 13.36 7.12
N GLU A 28 7.46 13.78 8.35
CA GLU A 28 6.85 14.97 8.95
C GLU A 28 7.19 16.25 8.18
N LEU A 29 8.41 16.37 7.63
CA LEU A 29 8.78 17.48 6.76
C LEU A 29 7.92 17.51 5.48
N GLU A 30 7.72 16.37 4.82
CA GLU A 30 6.89 16.26 3.61
C GLU A 30 5.41 16.51 3.88
N LEU A 31 4.94 16.23 5.10
CA LEU A 31 3.55 16.49 5.51
C LEU A 31 3.29 17.97 5.86
N GLN A 32 4.32 18.81 5.98
CA GLN A 32 4.14 20.23 6.31
C GLN A 32 3.30 20.94 5.25
N GLY A 33 2.26 21.64 5.70
CA GLY A 33 1.33 22.34 4.80
C GLY A 33 0.33 21.43 4.08
N THR A 34 0.37 20.11 4.31
CA THR A 34 -0.64 19.17 3.82
C THR A 34 -1.75 18.96 4.86
N SER A 35 -2.90 18.45 4.42
CA SER A 35 -3.98 18.03 5.33
C SER A 35 -3.87 16.56 5.75
N CYS A 36 -2.74 15.89 5.49
CA CYS A 36 -2.53 14.48 5.81
C CYS A 36 -1.76 14.34 7.12
N ASN A 37 -2.12 13.32 7.92
CA ASN A 37 -1.35 12.95 9.11
C ASN A 37 -0.44 11.73 8.84
N PHE A 38 0.52 11.51 9.74
CA PHE A 38 1.49 10.42 9.64
C PHE A 38 0.85 9.04 9.45
N SER A 39 -0.23 8.73 10.18
CA SER A 39 -0.91 7.43 10.05
C SER A 39 -1.55 7.26 8.67
N GLN A 40 -2.17 8.29 8.10
CA GLN A 40 -2.72 8.25 6.75
C GLN A 40 -1.61 8.04 5.71
N PHE A 41 -0.48 8.73 5.87
CA PHE A 41 0.69 8.55 5.03
C PHE A 41 1.19 7.11 5.06
N VAL A 42 1.39 6.53 6.25
CA VAL A 42 1.87 5.15 6.40
C VAL A 42 0.89 4.13 5.80
N ILE A 43 -0.42 4.34 5.99
CA ILE A 43 -1.45 3.45 5.41
C ILE A 43 -1.35 3.47 3.88
N GLU A 44 -1.27 4.66 3.28
CA GLU A 44 -1.22 4.79 1.82
C GLU A 44 0.11 4.27 1.25
N ALA A 45 1.23 4.60 1.87
CA ALA A 45 2.54 4.08 1.49
C ALA A 45 2.59 2.55 1.53
N THR A 46 1.96 1.94 2.56
CA THR A 46 1.87 0.48 2.66
C THR A 46 1.00 -0.12 1.56
N ARG A 47 -0.12 0.54 1.21
CA ARG A 47 -0.99 0.11 0.12
C ARG A 47 -0.25 0.13 -1.21
N VAL A 48 0.37 1.25 -1.55
CA VAL A 48 1.15 1.40 -2.79
C VAL A 48 2.30 0.40 -2.85
N ALA A 49 3.01 0.18 -1.74
CA ALA A 49 4.09 -0.81 -1.69
C ALA A 49 3.59 -2.24 -1.99
N LEU A 50 2.39 -2.61 -1.50
CA LEU A 50 1.80 -3.92 -1.78
C LEU A 50 1.34 -4.05 -3.23
N GLU A 51 0.78 -2.98 -3.82
CA GLU A 51 0.38 -2.94 -5.23
C GLU A 51 1.60 -3.09 -6.15
N ASN A 52 2.68 -2.35 -5.90
CA ASN A 52 3.94 -2.48 -6.66
C ASN A 52 4.51 -3.90 -6.59
N LEU A 53 4.50 -4.54 -5.41
CA LEU A 53 4.97 -5.91 -5.26
C LEU A 53 4.09 -6.93 -6.00
N ALA A 54 2.79 -6.65 -6.17
CA ALA A 54 1.92 -7.50 -6.95
C ALA A 54 2.20 -7.34 -8.45
N GLU A 55 2.35 -6.10 -8.93
CA GLU A 55 2.72 -5.79 -10.31
C GLU A 55 4.07 -6.43 -10.69
N ASP A 56 5.07 -6.37 -9.81
CA ASP A 56 6.38 -7.00 -10.03
C ASP A 56 6.25 -8.51 -10.26
N ARG A 57 5.42 -9.20 -9.45
CA ARG A 57 5.18 -10.65 -9.58
C ARG A 57 4.47 -10.99 -10.89
N GLU A 58 3.48 -10.20 -11.29
CA GLU A 58 2.75 -10.40 -12.54
C GLU A 58 3.67 -10.18 -13.76
N MET A 59 4.54 -9.17 -13.70
CA MET A 59 5.55 -8.92 -14.73
C MET A 59 6.56 -10.07 -14.84
N GLU A 60 7.02 -10.60 -13.71
CA GLU A 60 7.92 -11.76 -13.68
C GLU A 60 7.26 -13.01 -14.28
N ALA A 61 6.04 -13.34 -13.86
CA ALA A 61 5.28 -14.48 -14.40
C ALA A 61 5.06 -14.34 -15.93
N GLY A 62 4.69 -13.15 -16.39
CA GLY A 62 4.51 -12.89 -17.82
C GLY A 62 5.82 -12.95 -18.63
N ARG A 63 6.99 -12.75 -18.02
CA ARG A 63 8.30 -12.94 -18.67
C ARG A 63 8.66 -14.41 -18.78
N GLU A 64 8.42 -15.20 -17.73
CA GLU A 64 8.65 -16.65 -17.71
C GLU A 64 7.77 -17.38 -18.75
N GLU A 65 6.50 -16.99 -18.87
CA GLU A 65 5.57 -17.54 -19.87
C GLU A 65 6.03 -17.26 -21.31
N ARG A 66 6.57 -16.07 -21.58
CA ARG A 66 7.11 -15.70 -22.91
C ARG A 66 8.38 -16.48 -23.24
N GLN A 67 9.27 -16.69 -22.27
CA GLN A 67 10.49 -17.46 -22.47
C GLN A 67 10.18 -18.94 -22.75
N ASN A 68 9.31 -19.56 -21.94
CA ASN A 68 8.92 -20.97 -22.11
C ASN A 68 8.18 -21.23 -23.43
N LYS A 69 7.44 -20.25 -23.98
CA LYS A 69 6.81 -20.39 -25.29
C LYS A 69 7.82 -20.34 -26.44
N SER A 70 8.85 -19.49 -26.32
CA SER A 70 9.87 -19.29 -27.34
C SER A 70 10.86 -20.46 -27.46
N GLU A 71 11.05 -21.24 -26.39
CA GLU A 71 11.88 -22.46 -26.40
C GLU A 71 11.15 -23.70 -26.93
N LYS A 72 9.83 -23.60 -27.16
CA LYS A 72 8.99 -24.70 -27.62
C LYS A 72 8.64 -24.65 -29.11
N ASP A 73 8.84 -23.50 -29.76
CA ASP A 73 8.73 -23.29 -31.21
C ASP A 73 10.10 -23.46 -31.88
#